data_AF-A0A382S9P6-F1
#
_entry.id   AF-A0A382S9P6-F1
#
_cell.length_a   1.000
_cell.length_b   1.000
_cell.length_c   1.000
_cell.angle_alpha   90.00
_cell.angle_beta   90.00
_cell.angle_gamma   90.00
#
_symmetry.space_group_name_H-M   'P 1'
#
loop_
_entity.id
_entity.type
_entity.pdbx_description
1 polymer ?
#
loop_
_entity_poly.entity_id
_entity_poly.type
_entity_poly.pdbx_seq_one_letter_code
_entity_poly.pdbx_strand_id
1 'polypeptide(L)' 'MLCIPKLRIAILNEEIALWEKRLSDKPDDIPYLGYIRTTLKGRVKELEEGERLDQEKDNGTKRK' A
#
# COMPACT_ATOMS: atom_id res chain seq x y z
N MET A 1 -15.55 6.64 12.16
CA MET A 1 -14.95 5.34 11.78
C MET A 1 -13.45 5.60 11.64
N LEU A 2 -12.64 5.19 12.62
CA LEU A 2 -11.20 5.47 12.66
C LEU A 2 -10.46 4.61 11.63
N CYS A 3 -10.63 4.93 10.35
CA CYS A 3 -9.82 4.38 9.27
C CYS A 3 -8.62 5.31 9.14
N ILE A 4 -7.53 5.05 9.86
CA ILE A 4 -6.28 5.81 9.70
C ILE A 4 -5.64 5.28 8.41
N PRO A 5 -5.61 6.06 7.31
CA PRO A 5 -5.09 5.58 6.02
C PRO A 5 -3.66 5.05 6.15
N LYS A 6 -2.83 5.71 6.99
CA LYS A 6 -1.48 5.26 7.35
C LYS A 6 -1.41 3.84 7.88
N LEU A 7 -2.33 3.47 8.78
CA LEU A 7 -2.32 2.14 9.37
C LEU A 7 -2.64 1.07 8.32
N ARG A 8 -3.59 1.37 7.41
CA ARG A 8 -3.93 0.48 6.31
C ARG A 8 -2.76 0.29 5.34
N ILE A 9 -2.06 1.37 5.00
CA ILE A 9 -0.86 1.34 4.15
C ILE A 9 0.26 0.53 4.85
N ALA A 10 0.48 0.75 6.14
CA ALA A 10 1.50 0.03 6.91
C ALA A 10 1.24 -1.48 6.94
N ILE A 11 0.00 -1.89 7.21
CA ILE A 11 -0.39 -3.31 7.21
C ILE A 11 -0.16 -3.93 5.83
N LEU A 12 -0.61 -3.27 4.76
CA LEU A 12 -0.42 -3.77 3.39
C LEU A 12 1.07 -3.92 3.03
N ASN A 13 1.90 -2.95 3.42
CA ASN A 13 3.34 -3.02 3.19
C ASN A 13 4.00 -4.18 3.96
N GLU A 14 3.57 -4.42 5.21
CA GLU A 14 4.06 -5.54 6.01
C GLU A 14 3.64 -6.90 5.43
N GLU A 15 2.38 -7.03 4.98
CA GLU A 15 1.89 -8.23 4.30
C GLU A 15 2.67 -8.51 3.01
N ILE A 16 2.93 -7.49 2.19
CA ILE A 16 3.74 -7.61 0.98
C ILE A 16 5.16 -8.06 1.32
N ALA A 17 5.80 -7.47 2.34
CA ALA A 17 7.16 -7.82 2.75
C ALA A 17 7.26 -9.27 3.24
N LEU A 18 6.29 -9.73 4.04
CA LEU A 18 6.21 -11.12 4.48
C LEU A 18 5.99 -12.08 3.31
N TRP A 19 5.15 -11.70 2.35
CA TRP A 19 4.96 -12.45 1.12
C TRP A 19 6.25 -12.54 0.30
N GLU A 20 6.90 -11.41 0.01
CA GLU A 20 8.17 -11.37 -0.73
C GLU A 20 9.24 -12.22 -0.05
N LYS A 21 9.33 -12.20 1.29
CA LYS A 21 10.26 -13.04 2.05
C LYS A 21 9.98 -14.53 1.89
N ARG A 22 8.71 -14.96 1.99
CA ARG A 22 8.32 -16.37 1.80
C ARG A 22 8.60 -16.88 0.38
N LEU A 23 8.52 -15.98 -0.60
CA LEU A 23 8.67 -16.32 -2.02
C LEU A 23 10.12 -16.29 -2.48
N SER A 24 11.00 -15.55 -1.79
CA SER A 24 12.43 -15.55 -2.10
C SER A 24 13.04 -16.95 -2.07
N ASP A 25 12.46 -17.88 -1.30
CA ASP A 25 12.93 -19.27 -1.23
C ASP A 25 12.48 -20.12 -2.44
N LYS A 26 11.36 -19.78 -3.10
CA LYS A 26 10.78 -20.51 -4.25
C LYS A 26 9.99 -19.59 -5.20
N PRO A 27 10.67 -18.69 -5.94
CA PRO A 27 10.00 -17.67 -6.74
C PRO A 27 9.27 -18.23 -7.98
N ASP A 28 9.72 -19.37 -8.52
CA ASP A 28 9.16 -20.00 -9.72
C ASP A 28 7.92 -20.89 -9.45
N ASP A 29 7.63 -21.19 -8.18
CA ASP A 29 6.54 -22.11 -7.80
C ASP A 29 5.15 -21.45 -7.83
N ILE A 30 5.08 -20.12 -7.95
CA ILE A 30 3.81 -19.39 -7.94
C ILE A 30 3.54 -18.73 -9.29
N PRO A 31 2.66 -19.33 -10.12
CA PRO A 31 2.15 -18.70 -11.32
C PRO A 31 1.57 -17.31 -11.00
N TYR A 32 1.79 -16.35 -11.92
CA TYR A 32 1.29 -14.97 -11.82
C TYR A 32 1.84 -14.14 -10.66
N LEU A 33 2.90 -14.60 -9.98
CA LEU A 33 3.51 -13.85 -8.87
C LEU A 33 3.90 -12.42 -9.26
N GLY A 34 4.49 -12.23 -10.45
CA GLY A 34 4.85 -10.91 -10.95
C GLY A 34 3.63 -9.98 -11.12
N TYR A 35 2.51 -10.53 -11.59
CA TYR A 35 1.26 -9.78 -11.73
C TYR A 35 0.67 -9.40 -10.36
N ILE A 36 0.57 -10.36 -9.43
CA ILE A 36 0.07 -10.13 -8.06
C ILE A 36 0.90 -9.06 -7.35
N ARG A 37 2.23 -9.15 -7.44
CA ARG A 37 3.15 -8.16 -6.86
C ARG A 37 2.92 -6.77 -7.42
N THR A 38 2.79 -6.66 -8.73
CA THR A 38 2.58 -5.37 -9.42
C THR A 38 1.24 -4.74 -9.02
N THR A 39 0.18 -5.55 -8.95
CA THR A 39 -1.16 -5.11 -8.53
C THR A 39 -1.18 -4.61 -7.09
N LEU A 40 -0.57 -5.35 -6.15
CA LEU A 40 -0.50 -4.96 -4.74
C LEU A 40 0.29 -3.65 -4.55
N LYS A 41 1.43 -3.49 -5.22
CA LYS A 41 2.20 -2.25 -5.20
C LYS A 41 1.44 -1.07 -5.82
N GLY A 42 0.69 -1.32 -6.89
CA GLY A 42 -0.21 -0.31 -7.48
C GLY A 42 -1.26 0.17 -6.48
N ARG A 43 -1.86 -0.76 -5.72
CA ARG A 43 -2.88 -0.43 -4.73
C ARG A 43 -2.33 0.39 -3.55
N VAL A 44 -1.12 0.09 -3.10
CA VAL A 44 -0.43 0.90 -2.07
C VAL A 44 -0.23 2.33 -2.57
N LYS A 45 0.24 2.50 -3.81
CA LYS A 45 0.47 3.82 -4.42
C LYS A 45 -0.82 4.64 -4.53
N GLU A 46 -1.93 4.02 -4.92
CA GLU A 46 -3.24 4.68 -4.96
C GLU A 46 -3.70 5.16 -3.57
N LEU A 47 -3.46 4.35 -2.53
CA LEU A 47 -3.80 4.70 -1.15
C LEU A 47 -2.92 5.83 -0.59
N GLU A 48 -1.63 5.82 -0.90
CA GLU A 48 -0.69 6.90 -0.55
C GLU A 48 -1.06 8.22 -1.23
N GLU A 49 -1.43 8.17 -2.52
CA GLU A 49 -1.87 9.37 -3.25
C GLU A 49 -3.18 9.92 -2.67
N GLY A 50 -4.14 9.04 -2.34
CA GLY A 50 -5.38 9.43 -1.67
C GLY A 50 -5.12 10.11 -0.31
N GLU A 51 -4.21 9.56 0.50
CA GLU A 51 -3.82 10.19 1.76
C GLU A 51 -3.18 11.57 1.55
N ARG A 52 -2.33 11.73 0.53
CA ARG A 52 -1.66 13.01 0.25
C ARG A 52 -2.68 14.09 -0.12
N LEU A 53 -3.67 13.74 -0.94
CA LEU A 53 -4.76 14.64 -1.33
C LEU A 53 -5.65 15.03 -0.13
N ASP A 54 -5.90 14.10 0.79
CA ASP A 54 -6.67 14.38 2.01
C ASP A 54 -5.90 15.31 2.98
N GLN A 55 -4.57 15.17 3.08
CA GLN A 55 -3.72 16.10 3.84
C GLN A 55 -3.69 17.51 3.25
N GLU A 56 -3.67 17.64 1.92
CA GLU A 56 -3.73 18.95 1.25
C GLU A 56 -5.05 19.69 1.51
N LYS A 57 -6.18 18.97 1.58
CA LYS A 57 -7.49 19.53 1.90
C LYS A 57 -7.60 20.01 3.36
N ASP A 58 -7.00 19.29 4.30
CA ASP A 58 -6.95 19.72 5.72
C ASP A 58 -6.08 20.97 5.88
N ASN A 59 -4.93 21.03 5.18
CA ASN A 59 -4.04 22.19 5.21
C ASN A 59 -4.59 23.43 4.51
N GLY A 60 -5.44 23.27 3.48
CA GLY A 60 -6.14 24.37 2.83
C GLY A 60 -7.23 25.03 3.69
N THR A 61 -7.84 24.27 4.60
CA THR A 61 -8.93 24.74 5.46
C THR A 61 -8.41 25.52 6.68
N LYS A 62 -7.19 25.24 7.14
CA LYS A 62 -6.52 25.97 8.24
C LYS A 62 -5.94 27.34 7.86
N ARG A 63 -5.95 27.71 6.57
CA ARG A 63 -5.40 28.99 6.06
C ARG A 63 -6.44 30.11 5.86
N LYS A 64 -7.67 29.96 6.36
CA LYS A 64 -8.71 31.00 6.30
C LYS A 64 -9.03 31.58 7.67
#